data_AF-A0A0L0VU34-F1
#
_entry.id   AF-A0A0L0VU34-F1
#
_cell.length_a   1.000
_cell.length_b   1.000
_cell.length_c   1.000
_cell.angle_alpha   90.00
_cell.angle_beta   90.00
_cell.angle_gamma   90.00
#
_symmetry.space_group_name_H-M   'P 1'
#
loop_
_entity.id
_entity.type
_entity.pdbx_description
1 polymer ?
#
loop_
_entity_poly.entity_id
_entity_poly.type
_entity_poly.pdbx_seq_one_letter_code
_entity_poly.pdbx_strand_id
1 'polypeptide(L)'
;MNTTKTDFSRLKYNPKKLETLDLKTHEQLLRSFKQKFTGPAALCTSIYKSWKIDDRILLIPRLVHQQRTIAVGHMNYTTFEQHVGNSTVVYRTVDDVGRAQNVCGQINQIFTFNIPKRKGVPSQVQLWFEVERFKKLTPSDQRKHHFEDWPHLRTHVVYDMKAKKDYIQIDQIIGHAATWTLPEQSFGIKRKAILVVDLTKNGLVQFDETI
;
A
#
# COMPACT_ATOMS: atom_id res chain seq x y z
N MET A 1 -8.06 -7.55 -19.44
CA MET A 1 -8.13 -8.45 -18.26
C MET A 1 -9.36 -8.10 -17.45
N ASN A 2 -10.29 -9.05 -17.28
CA ASN A 2 -11.45 -8.89 -16.42
C ASN A 2 -10.98 -8.67 -14.98
N THR A 3 -11.25 -7.49 -14.43
CA THR A 3 -11.15 -7.20 -13.00
C THR A 3 -12.18 -8.07 -12.29
N THR A 4 -11.77 -9.25 -11.82
CA THR A 4 -12.50 -9.96 -10.78
C THR A 4 -12.70 -8.97 -9.65
N LYS A 5 -13.92 -8.45 -9.50
CA LYS A 5 -14.29 -7.59 -8.39
C LYS A 5 -13.90 -8.33 -7.12
N THR A 6 -12.88 -7.85 -6.43
CA THR A 6 -12.49 -8.37 -5.13
C THR A 6 -13.72 -8.31 -4.23
N ASP A 7 -14.21 -9.47 -3.83
CA ASP A 7 -15.41 -9.56 -3.01
C ASP A 7 -15.08 -9.13 -1.58
N PHE A 8 -15.41 -7.88 -1.28
CA PHE A 8 -15.25 -7.29 0.05
C PHE A 8 -16.41 -7.63 1.00
N SER A 9 -17.38 -8.44 0.60
CA SER A 9 -18.49 -8.88 1.47
C SER A 9 -18.01 -9.63 2.71
N ARG A 10 -16.82 -10.23 2.64
CA ARG A 10 -16.15 -10.95 3.73
C ARG A 10 -15.34 -10.05 4.67
N LEU A 11 -15.23 -8.74 4.39
CA LEU A 11 -14.57 -7.82 5.30
C LEU A 11 -15.40 -7.71 6.59
N LYS A 12 -14.88 -8.29 7.68
CA LYS A 12 -15.47 -8.16 9.02
C LYS A 12 -15.36 -6.71 9.48
N TYR A 13 -16.37 -5.89 9.20
CA TYR A 13 -16.51 -4.55 9.79
C TYR A 13 -17.28 -4.68 11.10
N ASN A 14 -16.58 -4.55 12.23
CA ASN A 14 -17.22 -4.57 13.55
C ASN A 14 -17.38 -3.13 14.08
N PRO A 15 -18.59 -2.55 14.08
CA PRO A 15 -18.82 -1.18 14.55
C PRO A 15 -18.56 -0.99 16.05
N LYS A 16 -18.42 -2.08 16.83
CA LYS A 16 -18.10 -2.02 18.27
C LYS A 16 -16.60 -1.96 18.58
N LYS A 17 -15.74 -2.09 17.56
CA LYS A 17 -14.27 -2.06 17.69
C LYS A 17 -13.68 -1.04 16.70
N LEU A 18 -14.18 0.18 16.76
CA LEU A 18 -13.69 1.27 15.92
C LEU A 18 -12.60 2.05 16.66
N GLU A 19 -11.55 2.37 15.92
CA GLU A 19 -10.45 3.20 16.36
C GLU A 19 -10.48 4.52 15.57
N THR A 20 -9.91 5.57 16.15
CA THR A 20 -9.87 6.89 15.51
C THR A 20 -8.50 7.12 14.90
N LEU A 21 -8.43 7.31 13.58
CA LEU A 21 -7.21 7.77 12.92
C LEU A 21 -6.81 9.15 13.47
N ASP A 22 -5.52 9.37 13.71
CA ASP A 22 -5.03 10.71 14.00
C ASP A 22 -5.28 11.65 12.80
N LEU A 23 -5.28 12.96 13.06
CA LEU A 23 -5.69 13.95 12.07
C LEU A 23 -4.76 13.96 10.85
N LYS A 24 -3.45 13.80 11.05
CA LYS A 24 -2.45 13.82 9.98
C LYS A 24 -2.65 12.62 9.05
N THR A 25 -2.86 11.44 9.61
CA THR A 25 -3.16 10.21 8.87
C THR A 25 -4.47 10.35 8.08
N HIS A 26 -5.50 10.96 8.69
CA HIS A 26 -6.79 11.20 8.02
C HIS A 26 -6.69 12.18 6.85
N GLU A 27 -5.92 13.25 6.98
CA GLU A 27 -5.66 14.21 5.89
C GLU A 27 -4.90 13.56 4.73
N GLN A 28 -3.89 12.74 5.02
CA GLN A 28 -3.13 12.04 3.99
C GLN A 28 -3.97 10.99 3.26
N LEU A 29 -4.85 10.28 3.98
CA LEU A 29 -5.83 9.38 3.39
C LEU A 29 -6.76 10.13 2.43
N LEU A 30 -7.28 11.31 2.81
CA LEU A 30 -8.11 12.11 1.91
C LEU A 30 -7.37 12.56 0.66
N ARG A 31 -6.11 12.96 0.77
CA ARG A 31 -5.28 13.30 -0.40
C ARG A 31 -5.17 12.10 -1.35
N SER A 32 -4.88 10.92 -0.80
CA SER A 32 -4.77 9.67 -1.57
C SER A 32 -6.11 9.28 -2.20
N PHE A 33 -7.22 9.50 -1.48
CA PHE A 33 -8.57 9.29 -2.00
C PHE A 33 -8.87 10.21 -3.18
N LYS A 34 -8.60 11.51 -3.07
CA LYS A 34 -8.82 12.49 -4.16
C LYS A 34 -7.93 12.24 -5.38
N GLN A 35 -6.72 11.72 -5.19
CA GLN A 35 -5.85 11.32 -6.29
C GLN A 35 -6.42 10.13 -7.07
N LYS A 36 -7.07 9.20 -6.35
CA LYS A 36 -7.62 7.99 -6.94
C LYS A 36 -9.02 8.17 -7.53
N PHE A 37 -9.87 8.91 -6.83
CA PHE A 37 -11.27 9.11 -7.18
C PHE A 37 -11.48 10.57 -7.59
N THR A 38 -12.03 10.78 -8.78
CA THR A 38 -12.30 12.12 -9.36
C THR A 38 -13.47 12.86 -8.70
N GLY A 39 -14.07 12.31 -7.65
CA GLY A 39 -15.22 12.89 -6.95
C GLY A 39 -14.85 13.84 -5.81
N PRO A 40 -15.74 14.80 -5.47
CA PRO A 40 -15.54 15.65 -4.31
C PRO A 40 -15.58 14.79 -3.03
N ALA A 41 -14.54 14.92 -2.22
CA ALA A 41 -14.41 14.22 -0.95
C ALA A 41 -13.96 15.18 0.16
N ALA A 42 -14.47 14.96 1.37
CA ALA A 42 -14.12 15.75 2.55
C ALA A 42 -13.95 14.85 3.80
N LEU A 43 -13.20 15.38 4.77
CA LEU A 43 -13.01 14.72 6.05
C LEU A 43 -14.30 14.79 6.86
N CYS A 44 -14.64 13.68 7.51
CA CYS A 44 -15.73 13.61 8.45
C CYS A 44 -15.22 13.22 9.84
N THR A 45 -15.37 14.15 10.79
CA THR A 45 -15.05 13.93 12.20
C THR A 45 -16.21 13.32 12.99
N SER A 46 -17.42 13.28 12.42
CA SER A 46 -18.61 12.69 13.05
C SER A 46 -19.56 12.07 12.04
N ILE A 47 -19.65 10.73 12.04
CA ILE A 47 -20.55 9.94 11.19
C ILE A 47 -22.03 10.27 11.44
N TYR A 48 -22.38 10.79 12.62
CA TYR A 48 -23.76 11.17 12.94
C TYR A 48 -24.12 12.56 12.40
N LYS A 49 -23.14 13.44 12.17
CA LYS A 49 -23.35 14.78 11.59
C LYS A 49 -23.23 14.80 10.06
N SER A 50 -22.70 13.73 9.44
CA SER A 50 -22.48 13.63 7.99
C SER A 50 -23.76 13.59 7.15
N TRP A 51 -24.89 13.17 7.74
CA TRP A 51 -26.17 13.02 7.04
C TRP A 51 -26.86 14.35 6.68
N LYS A 52 -26.28 15.49 7.08
CA LYS A 52 -26.79 16.85 6.81
C LYS A 52 -25.98 17.60 5.75
N ILE A 53 -24.97 16.97 5.16
CA ILE A 53 -24.06 17.57 4.18
C ILE A 53 -24.49 17.12 2.77
N ASP A 54 -24.28 17.99 1.77
CA ASP A 54 -24.55 17.74 0.34
C ASP A 54 -24.25 16.29 -0.09
N ASP A 55 -25.28 15.60 -0.58
CA ASP A 55 -25.25 14.21 -1.08
C ASP A 55 -24.29 13.99 -2.26
N ARG A 56 -23.69 15.06 -2.79
CA ARG A 56 -22.65 15.03 -3.82
C ARG A 56 -21.26 14.82 -3.23
N ILE A 57 -21.02 15.13 -1.95
CA ILE A 57 -19.70 15.06 -1.31
C ILE A 57 -19.54 13.72 -0.58
N LEU A 58 -18.48 13.00 -0.91
CA LEU A 58 -18.13 11.77 -0.20
C LEU A 58 -17.41 12.10 1.11
N LEU A 59 -17.95 11.60 2.22
CA LEU A 59 -17.43 11.87 3.55
C LEU A 59 -16.58 10.69 4.05
N ILE A 60 -15.29 10.96 4.25
CA ILE A 60 -14.32 9.95 4.72
C ILE A 60 -14.29 10.01 6.26
N PRO A 61 -14.73 8.97 6.97
CA PRO A 61 -14.74 8.97 8.42
C PRO A 61 -13.33 8.82 9.01
N ARG A 62 -13.12 9.37 10.22
CA ARG A 62 -11.94 9.05 11.05
C ARG A 62 -12.01 7.69 11.73
N LEU A 63 -13.23 7.19 11.92
CA LEU A 63 -13.48 5.92 12.59
C LEU A 63 -13.22 4.79 11.61
N VAL A 64 -12.24 3.97 11.94
CA VAL A 64 -11.81 2.82 11.13
C VAL A 64 -11.76 1.57 11.99
N HIS A 65 -11.85 0.42 11.36
CA HIS A 65 -11.59 -0.86 11.98
C HIS A 65 -10.21 -1.33 11.55
N GLN A 66 -9.23 -1.23 12.47
CA GLN A 66 -7.87 -1.70 12.22
C GLN A 66 -7.82 -3.24 12.21
N GLN A 67 -6.91 -3.78 11.40
CA GLN A 67 -6.69 -5.20 11.25
C GLN A 67 -5.19 -5.47 11.27
N ARG A 68 -4.78 -6.53 11.98
CA ARG A 68 -3.38 -6.99 11.96
C ARG A 68 -3.07 -7.87 10.75
N THR A 69 -4.10 -8.53 10.22
CA THR A 69 -4.01 -9.41 9.07
C THR A 69 -5.27 -9.29 8.21
N ILE A 70 -5.11 -9.43 6.90
CA ILE A 70 -6.24 -9.59 5.98
C ILE A 70 -5.89 -10.56 4.85
N ALA A 71 -6.84 -11.44 4.53
CA ALA A 71 -6.77 -12.30 3.35
C ALA A 71 -7.57 -11.65 2.21
N VAL A 72 -6.94 -11.49 1.05
CA VAL A 72 -7.60 -11.01 -0.17
C VAL A 72 -7.26 -11.96 -1.32
N GLY A 73 -8.27 -12.67 -1.83
CA GLY A 73 -8.05 -13.75 -2.78
C GLY A 73 -7.21 -14.87 -2.16
N HIS A 74 -6.09 -15.20 -2.80
CA HIS A 74 -5.12 -16.19 -2.31
C HIS A 74 -3.95 -15.57 -1.54
N MET A 75 -3.98 -14.25 -1.32
CA MET A 75 -2.89 -13.51 -0.70
C MET A 75 -3.24 -13.12 0.73
N ASN A 76 -2.25 -13.22 1.63
CA ASN A 76 -2.33 -12.74 2.99
C ASN A 76 -1.45 -11.49 3.15
N TYR A 77 -1.98 -10.52 3.88
CA TYR A 77 -1.28 -9.29 4.23
C TYR A 77 -1.24 -9.15 5.75
N THR A 78 -0.10 -8.75 6.32
CA THR A 78 0.09 -8.59 7.76
C THR A 78 0.86 -7.32 8.10
N THR A 79 0.79 -6.87 9.35
CA THR A 79 1.56 -5.73 9.87
C THR A 79 2.77 -6.13 10.74
N PHE A 80 2.94 -7.42 11.08
CA PHE A 80 3.91 -7.88 12.08
C PHE A 80 4.96 -8.89 11.55
N GLU A 81 4.73 -9.55 10.42
CA GLU A 81 5.70 -10.50 9.83
C GLU A 81 6.66 -9.77 8.88
N GLN A 82 7.49 -8.91 9.47
CA GLN A 82 8.29 -7.90 8.77
C GLN A 82 9.40 -8.43 7.85
N HIS A 83 9.58 -9.75 7.79
CA HIS A 83 10.72 -10.42 7.16
C HIS A 83 10.30 -11.33 5.99
N VAL A 84 9.02 -11.67 5.91
CA VAL A 84 8.50 -12.66 4.95
C VAL A 84 7.31 -12.07 4.24
N GLY A 85 7.48 -11.76 2.95
CA GLY A 85 6.46 -11.55 1.91
C GLY A 85 5.23 -10.73 2.30
N ASN A 86 4.39 -11.23 3.20
CA ASN A 86 3.06 -10.75 3.53
C ASN A 86 2.99 -9.31 4.09
N SER A 87 4.06 -8.78 4.69
CA SER A 87 4.06 -7.37 5.14
C SER A 87 4.75 -6.41 4.18
N THR A 88 5.49 -6.92 3.20
CA THR A 88 6.30 -6.09 2.30
C THR A 88 5.77 -6.22 0.89
N VAL A 89 5.37 -5.10 0.31
CA VAL A 89 4.60 -5.08 -0.93
C VAL A 89 5.27 -4.22 -1.98
N VAL A 90 5.15 -4.67 -3.23
CA VAL A 90 5.40 -3.87 -4.42
C VAL A 90 4.07 -3.30 -4.89
N TYR A 91 4.01 -1.98 -5.05
CA TYR A 91 2.78 -1.30 -5.39
C TYR A 91 3.03 -0.17 -6.39
N ARG A 92 1.98 0.15 -7.15
CA ARG A 92 1.96 1.23 -8.12
C ARG A 92 1.48 2.52 -7.46
N THR A 93 2.26 3.58 -7.65
CA THR A 93 1.95 4.94 -7.20
C THR A 93 2.30 5.93 -8.30
N VAL A 94 1.93 7.20 -8.12
CA VAL A 94 2.35 8.29 -9.00
C VAL A 94 3.45 9.09 -8.32
N ASP A 95 4.45 9.53 -9.08
CA ASP A 95 5.42 10.52 -8.63
C ASP A 95 4.82 11.94 -8.56
N ASP A 96 5.61 12.90 -8.10
CA ASP A 96 5.17 14.29 -7.93
C ASP A 96 4.86 14.97 -9.28
N VAL A 97 5.25 14.36 -10.40
CA VAL A 97 5.01 14.80 -11.78
C VAL A 97 3.86 14.00 -12.43
N GLY A 98 3.19 13.14 -11.66
CA GLY A 98 2.06 12.32 -12.12
C GLY A 98 2.44 11.06 -12.90
N ARG A 99 3.72 10.69 -12.98
CA ARG A 99 4.15 9.46 -13.68
C ARG A 99 3.97 8.24 -12.80
N ALA A 100 3.43 7.17 -13.38
CA ALA A 100 3.31 5.90 -12.69
C ALA A 100 4.70 5.31 -12.40
N GLN A 101 4.91 4.87 -11.16
CA GLN A 101 6.12 4.19 -10.73
C GLN A 101 5.74 2.99 -9.84
N ASN A 102 6.53 1.93 -9.96
CA ASN A 102 6.49 0.82 -9.01
C ASN A 102 7.47 1.12 -7.89
N VAL A 103 7.01 0.95 -6.66
CA VAL A 103 7.80 1.17 -5.45
C VAL A 103 7.59 0.01 -4.48
N CYS A 104 8.54 -0.18 -3.57
CA CYS A 104 8.44 -1.16 -2.51
C CYS A 104 8.32 -0.46 -1.16
N GLY A 105 7.54 -1.05 -0.27
CA GLY A 105 7.39 -0.57 1.09
C GLY A 105 6.77 -1.62 1.99
N GLN A 106 6.68 -1.27 3.26
CA GLN A 106 6.19 -2.14 4.30
C GLN A 106 4.82 -1.69 4.80
N ILE A 107 3.87 -2.61 4.89
CA ILE A 107 2.55 -2.38 5.45
C ILE A 107 2.71 -2.12 6.95
N ASN A 108 2.39 -0.90 7.36
CA ASN A 108 2.40 -0.49 8.76
C ASN A 108 0.99 -0.58 9.36
N GLN A 109 -0.05 -0.30 8.58
CA GLN A 109 -1.45 -0.41 9.01
C GLN A 109 -2.33 -1.01 7.92
N ILE A 110 -3.31 -1.81 8.34
CA ILE A 110 -4.40 -2.30 7.51
C ILE A 110 -5.68 -1.87 8.20
N PHE A 111 -6.57 -1.18 7.48
CA PHE A 111 -7.81 -0.74 8.09
C PHE A 111 -8.96 -0.71 7.08
N THR A 112 -10.15 -0.89 7.62
CA THR A 112 -11.39 -0.77 6.85
C THR A 112 -12.25 0.33 7.41
N PHE A 113 -12.95 1.04 6.55
CA PHE A 113 -13.95 2.00 6.97
C PHE A 113 -15.14 1.98 6.04
N ASN A 114 -16.27 2.38 6.60
CA ASN A 114 -17.52 2.37 5.86
C ASN A 114 -17.80 3.77 5.32
N ILE A 115 -17.96 3.88 4.01
CA ILE A 115 -18.44 5.12 3.39
C ILE A 115 -19.97 4.99 3.31
N PRO A 116 -20.73 5.78 4.10
CA PRO A 116 -22.16 5.83 3.91
C PRO A 116 -22.44 6.36 2.50
N LYS A 117 -23.17 5.57 1.71
CA LYS A 117 -23.82 6.10 0.50
C LYS A 117 -25.10 6.82 0.93
N ARG A 118 -25.77 7.46 -0.03
CA ARG A 118 -27.05 8.16 0.17
C ARG A 118 -28.04 7.32 0.97
N LYS A 119 -28.98 7.98 1.65
CA LYS A 119 -30.06 7.32 2.41
C LYS A 119 -30.73 6.24 1.56
N GLY A 120 -30.78 5.00 2.07
CA GLY A 120 -31.36 3.84 1.37
C GLY A 120 -30.40 3.06 0.45
N VAL A 121 -29.17 3.53 0.25
CA VAL A 121 -28.13 2.81 -0.51
C VAL A 121 -27.19 2.10 0.48
N PRO A 122 -26.88 0.81 0.27
CA PRO A 122 -25.90 0.10 1.09
C PRO A 122 -24.56 0.84 1.12
N SER A 123 -24.09 1.07 2.33
CA SER A 123 -22.79 1.65 2.59
C SER A 123 -21.67 0.78 2.03
N GLN A 124 -20.60 1.39 1.51
CA GLN A 124 -19.50 0.65 0.88
C GLN A 124 -18.30 0.61 1.83
N VAL A 125 -17.94 -0.60 2.27
CA VAL A 125 -16.70 -0.84 3.01
C VAL A 125 -15.52 -0.67 2.06
N GLN A 126 -14.55 0.14 2.49
CA GLN A 126 -13.27 0.30 1.82
C GLN A 126 -12.17 -0.37 2.63
N LEU A 127 -11.22 -0.99 1.92
CA LEU A 127 -9.98 -1.51 2.48
C LEU A 127 -8.81 -0.63 2.06
N TRP A 128 -8.02 -0.20 3.03
CA TRP A 128 -6.85 0.64 2.83
C TRP A 128 -5.65 0.12 3.62
N PHE A 129 -4.48 0.41 3.08
CA PHE A 129 -3.18 0.06 3.64
C PHE A 129 -2.39 1.35 3.83
N GLU A 130 -1.82 1.56 5.02
CA GLU A 130 -0.71 2.49 5.20
C GLU A 130 0.58 1.73 4.90
N VAL A 131 1.32 2.17 3.89
CA VAL A 131 2.58 1.58 3.48
C VAL A 131 3.71 2.58 3.67
N GLU A 132 4.74 2.19 4.41
CA GLU A 132 5.95 2.96 4.60
C GLU A 132 6.96 2.59 3.50
N ARG A 133 7.11 3.50 2.53
CA ARG A 133 7.97 3.34 1.36
C ARG A 133 9.43 3.29 1.76
N PHE A 134 10.16 2.31 1.23
CA PHE A 134 11.62 2.29 1.38
C PHE A 134 12.27 3.42 0.60
N LYS A 135 13.32 3.99 1.18
CA LYS A 135 14.08 5.08 0.54
C LYS A 135 15.03 4.50 -0.50
N LYS A 136 14.87 4.91 -1.77
CA LYS A 136 15.83 4.59 -2.83
C LYS A 136 17.24 5.10 -2.49
N LEU A 137 18.24 4.39 -2.97
CA LEU A 137 19.63 4.84 -2.87
C LEU A 137 19.84 6.15 -3.62
N THR A 138 20.85 6.91 -3.20
CA THR A 138 21.33 8.04 -4.00
C THR A 138 22.01 7.52 -5.28
N PRO A 139 22.07 8.31 -6.37
CA PRO A 139 22.78 7.89 -7.59
C PRO A 139 24.27 7.55 -7.36
N SER A 140 24.87 8.09 -6.31
CA SER A 140 26.25 7.76 -5.92
C SER A 140 26.33 6.36 -5.31
N ASP A 141 25.44 6.02 -4.37
CA ASP A 141 25.42 4.71 -3.72
C ASP A 141 24.89 3.59 -4.65
N GLN A 142 23.92 3.91 -5.50
CA GLN A 142 23.36 2.99 -6.50
C GLN A 142 24.43 2.47 -7.47
N ARG A 143 25.40 3.32 -7.86
CA ARG A 143 26.53 2.95 -8.73
C ARG A 143 27.56 2.03 -8.07
N LYS A 144 27.50 1.81 -6.76
CA LYS A 144 28.48 0.99 -6.04
C LYS A 144 28.19 -0.51 -6.12
N HIS A 145 27.03 -0.88 -6.64
CA HIS A 145 26.65 -2.26 -6.84
C HIS A 145 25.98 -2.44 -8.20
N HIS A 146 25.86 -3.69 -8.64
CA HIS A 146 25.20 -4.04 -9.89
C HIS A 146 24.00 -4.96 -9.68
N PHE A 147 23.33 -4.90 -8.52
CA PHE A 147 22.14 -5.71 -8.23
C PHE A 147 20.86 -5.19 -8.88
N GLU A 148 20.89 -4.04 -9.53
CA GLU A 148 19.79 -3.60 -10.38
C GLU A 148 19.89 -4.31 -11.73
N ASP A 149 18.75 -4.74 -12.27
CA ASP A 149 18.63 -5.40 -13.57
C ASP A 149 19.34 -6.77 -13.68
N TRP A 150 19.55 -7.47 -12.56
CA TRP A 150 20.02 -8.85 -12.62
C TRP A 150 19.04 -9.73 -13.41
N PRO A 151 19.52 -10.53 -14.38
CA PRO A 151 18.65 -11.42 -15.14
C PRO A 151 17.86 -12.34 -14.21
N HIS A 152 16.54 -12.39 -14.38
CA HIS A 152 15.61 -13.23 -13.61
C HIS A 152 15.46 -12.91 -12.12
N LEU A 153 16.31 -12.03 -11.56
CA LEU A 153 16.26 -11.57 -10.18
C LEU A 153 15.91 -10.09 -10.16
N ARG A 154 14.64 -9.79 -9.84
CA ARG A 154 14.13 -8.43 -9.64
C ARG A 154 14.59 -7.89 -8.29
N THR A 155 15.90 -7.69 -8.18
CA THR A 155 16.55 -7.22 -6.97
C THR A 155 16.76 -5.72 -7.01
N HIS A 156 16.57 -5.09 -5.87
CA HIS A 156 16.87 -3.68 -5.68
C HIS A 156 17.49 -3.50 -4.30
N VAL A 157 18.49 -2.64 -4.19
CA VAL A 157 19.01 -2.22 -2.89
C VAL A 157 18.39 -0.89 -2.54
N VAL A 158 17.89 -0.77 -1.32
CA VAL A 158 17.30 0.46 -0.79
C VAL A 158 17.90 0.73 0.59
N TYR A 159 17.83 1.96 1.07
CA TYR A 159 18.23 2.22 2.45
C TYR A 159 17.23 1.55 3.41
N ASP A 160 17.75 1.08 4.54
CA ASP A 160 16.96 0.62 5.69
C ASP A 160 16.39 1.83 6.44
N MET A 161 15.60 2.62 5.74
CA MET A 161 14.85 3.74 6.29
C MET A 161 13.62 4.01 5.44
N LYS A 162 12.59 4.47 6.13
CA LYS A 162 11.29 4.76 5.55
C LYS A 162 11.23 6.23 5.18
N ALA A 163 10.93 6.52 3.91
CA ALA A 163 10.98 7.88 3.38
C ALA A 163 9.60 8.58 3.41
N LYS A 164 8.55 7.81 3.12
CA LYS A 164 7.21 8.35 2.84
C LYS A 164 6.15 7.34 3.27
N LYS A 165 5.05 7.84 3.84
CA LYS A 165 3.82 7.09 4.07
C LYS A 165 2.91 7.25 2.87
N ASP A 166 2.49 6.14 2.29
CA ASP A 166 1.50 6.09 1.22
C ASP A 166 0.25 5.37 1.72
N TYR A 167 -0.93 5.88 1.34
CA TYR A 167 -2.21 5.23 1.62
C TYR A 167 -2.74 4.68 0.33
N ILE A 168 -2.83 3.36 0.25
CA ILE A 168 -3.16 2.67 -0.98
C ILE A 168 -4.30 1.68 -0.77
N GLN A 169 -4.99 1.37 -1.85
CA GLN A 169 -5.94 0.26 -1.89
C GLN A 169 -5.30 -0.98 -2.49
N ILE A 170 -5.97 -2.12 -2.31
CA ILE A 170 -5.47 -3.44 -2.71
C ILE A 170 -5.12 -3.55 -4.20
N ASP A 171 -5.87 -2.89 -5.09
CA ASP A 171 -5.65 -2.91 -6.54
C ASP A 171 -4.38 -2.17 -6.97
N GLN A 172 -3.77 -1.39 -6.07
CA GLN A 172 -2.46 -0.79 -6.30
C GLN A 172 -1.32 -1.73 -5.92
N ILE A 173 -1.57 -2.75 -5.10
CA ILE A 173 -0.59 -3.76 -4.74
C ILE A 173 -0.47 -4.74 -5.90
N ILE A 174 0.71 -4.81 -6.51
CA ILE A 174 0.98 -5.67 -7.66
C ILE A 174 1.66 -6.98 -7.25
N GLY A 175 2.25 -7.03 -6.06
CA GLY A 175 2.74 -8.26 -5.44
C GLY A 175 3.48 -8.01 -4.13
N HIS A 176 4.18 -9.04 -3.67
CA HIS A 176 4.98 -9.01 -2.45
C HIS A 176 6.46 -8.89 -2.76
N ALA A 177 7.24 -8.52 -1.76
CA ALA A 177 8.69 -8.57 -1.81
C ALA A 177 9.26 -9.22 -0.56
N ALA A 178 10.42 -9.84 -0.69
CA ALA A 178 11.22 -10.32 0.43
C ALA A 178 12.39 -9.35 0.68
N THR A 179 12.80 -9.23 1.94
CA THR A 179 13.85 -8.30 2.35
C THR A 179 14.95 -9.01 3.12
N TRP A 180 16.19 -8.61 2.84
CA TRP A 180 17.37 -9.07 3.58
C TRP A 180 18.17 -7.85 4.03
N THR A 181 18.39 -7.75 5.33
CA THR A 181 19.27 -6.71 5.88
C THR A 181 20.70 -7.01 5.49
N LEU A 182 21.34 -6.04 4.84
CA LEU A 182 22.74 -6.14 4.48
C LEU A 182 23.61 -5.73 5.67
N PRO A 183 24.78 -6.37 5.86
CA PRO A 183 25.78 -5.89 6.82
C PRO A 183 26.11 -4.42 6.60
N GLU A 184 26.52 -3.74 7.67
CA GLU A 184 26.94 -2.34 7.56
C GLU A 184 28.09 -2.18 6.57
N GLN A 185 28.10 -1.06 5.83
CA GLN A 185 29.11 -0.75 4.82
C GLN A 185 29.15 -1.72 3.62
N SER A 186 28.14 -2.57 3.45
CA SER A 186 27.98 -3.38 2.23
C SER A 186 28.08 -2.49 0.98
N PHE A 187 28.88 -2.94 0.00
CA PHE A 187 29.15 -2.20 -1.25
C PHE A 187 29.73 -0.79 -1.02
N GLY A 188 30.34 -0.51 0.13
CA GLY A 188 30.82 0.84 0.47
C GLY A 188 29.69 1.86 0.71
N ILE A 189 28.45 1.41 0.96
CA ILE A 189 27.32 2.25 1.33
C ILE A 189 27.37 2.47 2.85
N LYS A 190 27.69 3.71 3.28
CA LYS A 190 27.86 4.03 4.71
C LYS A 190 26.58 3.85 5.54
N ARG A 191 25.41 3.98 4.91
CA ARG A 191 24.11 3.86 5.58
C ARG A 191 23.64 2.41 5.52
N LYS A 192 22.86 1.98 6.53
CA LYS A 192 22.19 0.67 6.51
C LYS A 192 21.34 0.53 5.26
N ALA A 193 21.45 -0.63 4.63
CA ALA A 193 20.77 -0.96 3.39
C ALA A 193 20.11 -2.33 3.50
N ILE A 194 19.05 -2.53 2.74
CA ILE A 194 18.35 -3.80 2.61
C ILE A 194 18.32 -4.17 1.12
N LEU A 195 18.49 -5.45 0.86
CA LEU A 195 18.18 -6.05 -0.43
C LEU A 195 16.70 -6.38 -0.47
N VAL A 196 16.01 -5.93 -1.50
CA VAL A 196 14.60 -6.20 -1.78
C VAL A 196 14.53 -7.10 -3.00
N VAL A 197 13.85 -8.24 -2.89
CA VAL A 197 13.54 -9.13 -4.02
C VAL A 197 12.05 -9.03 -4.29
N ASP A 198 11.68 -8.55 -5.48
CA ASP A 198 10.29 -8.52 -5.95
C ASP A 198 9.83 -9.95 -6.33
N LEU A 199 8.75 -10.41 -5.69
CA LEU A 199 8.15 -11.74 -5.85
C LEU A 199 6.91 -11.74 -6.75
N THR A 200 6.67 -10.65 -7.50
CA THR A 200 5.54 -10.56 -8.44
C THR A 200 5.61 -11.64 -9.51
N LYS A 201 4.53 -12.40 -9.68
CA LYS A 201 4.44 -13.52 -10.63
C LYS A 201 4.66 -13.12 -12.10
N ASN A 202 4.46 -11.86 -12.47
CA ASN A 202 4.57 -11.37 -13.85
C ASN A 202 6.03 -11.17 -14.32
N GLY A 203 6.98 -11.96 -13.82
CA GLY A 203 8.42 -11.76 -14.04
C GLY A 203 9.27 -12.96 -14.35
N LEU A 204 8.70 -14.14 -14.25
CA LEU A 204 9.20 -15.24 -15.02
C LEU A 204 8.76 -14.95 -16.45
N VAL A 205 9.65 -14.34 -17.24
CA VAL A 205 9.62 -14.52 -18.69
C VAL A 205 9.45 -16.02 -18.88
N GLN A 206 8.34 -16.43 -19.51
CA GLN A 206 8.28 -17.74 -20.13
C GLN A 206 9.49 -17.76 -21.06
N PHE A 207 10.57 -18.42 -20.63
CA PHE A 207 11.48 -18.96 -21.60
C PHE A 207 10.64 -19.94 -22.38
N ASP A 208 10.23 -19.53 -23.58
CA ASP A 208 9.90 -20.48 -24.62
C ASP A 208 11.13 -21.38 -24.75
N GLU A 209 11.05 -22.56 -24.14
CA GLU A 209 11.90 -23.69 -24.49
C GLU A 209 11.62 -23.98 -25.97
N THR A 210 12.41 -23.35 -26.82
CA THR A 210 12.57 -23.73 -28.22
C THR A 210 13.64 -24.79 -28.26
N ILE A 211 13.22 -26.05 -28.35
CA ILE A 211 13.86 -27.08 -29.17
C ILE A 211 12.75 -27.78 -29.95
#